data_AF-A0AAQ3SH38-F1
#
_entry.id   AF-A0AAQ3SH38-F1
#
_cell.length_a   1.000
_cell.length_b   1.000
_cell.length_c   1.000
_cell.angle_alpha   90.00
_cell.angle_beta   90.00
_cell.angle_gamma   90.00
#
_symmetry.space_group_name_H-M   'P 1'
#
loop_
_entity.id
_entity.type
_entity.pdbx_description
1 polymer ?
#
loop_
_entity_poly.entity_id
_entity_poly.type
_entity_poly.pdbx_seq_one_letter_code
_entity_poly.pdbx_strand_id
1 'polypeptide(L)'
;MGVIGEQLNIDFVISTGDNFYDSGLTGIDDTAFDDSFTKIYTSSSLHKQWYSEVAEFFFVDTTPFVDKYFTQPGDHVYDWRGIHPRKNYISNLLKDVDLALRESNAKWKIVVGHHTIRSAVQHGDTAELVKQLLPILQANNIDIFINGHDHCLQHISSIDRGVVNRWKEEEMKLYYDGQGFMSVQLTQNEIYIVFYDVFGNVLHKWNTSKQLHGPS
;
A
#
# COMPACT_ATOMS: atom_id res chain seq x y z
N MET A 1 15.41 8.78 4.84
CA MET A 1 14.99 8.20 3.55
C MET A 1 15.97 8.47 2.41
N GLY A 2 16.24 9.72 2.01
CA GLY A 2 17.10 10.02 0.84
C GLY A 2 18.47 9.34 0.84
N VAL A 3 19.20 9.40 1.96
CA VAL A 3 20.51 8.73 2.13
C VAL A 3 20.40 7.21 1.93
N ILE A 4 19.37 6.56 2.47
CA ILE A 4 19.13 5.12 2.26
C ILE A 4 18.77 4.85 0.80
N GLY A 5 17.96 5.70 0.17
CA GLY A 5 17.61 5.60 -1.25
C GLY A 5 18.85 5.65 -2.16
N GLU A 6 19.80 6.53 -1.86
CA GLU A 6 21.09 6.61 -2.56
C GLU A 6 21.94 5.35 -2.33
N GLN A 7 22.08 4.91 -1.07
CA GLN A 7 22.85 3.71 -0.73
C GLN A 7 22.31 2.43 -1.39
N LEU A 8 20.98 2.29 -1.45
CA LEU A 8 20.31 1.15 -2.07
C LEU A 8 20.19 1.29 -3.60
N ASN A 9 20.53 2.45 -4.15
CA ASN A 9 20.35 2.79 -5.57
C ASN A 9 18.92 2.48 -6.06
N ILE A 10 17.90 2.94 -5.31
CA ILE A 10 16.49 2.60 -5.58
C ILE A 10 16.04 3.05 -6.97
N ASP A 11 15.05 2.35 -7.52
CA ASP A 11 14.49 2.66 -8.84
C ASP A 11 13.34 3.67 -8.75
N PHE A 12 12.62 3.69 -7.63
CA PHE A 12 11.43 4.51 -7.44
C PHE A 12 10.97 4.58 -5.99
N VAL A 13 9.98 5.44 -5.74
CA VAL A 13 9.28 5.58 -4.46
C VAL A 13 7.79 5.34 -4.68
N ILE A 14 7.17 4.59 -3.77
CA ILE A 14 5.71 4.46 -3.67
C ILE A 14 5.25 5.24 -2.44
N SER A 15 4.27 6.13 -2.62
CA SER A 15 3.48 6.68 -1.52
C SER A 15 2.17 5.91 -1.39
N THR A 16 1.73 5.65 -0.16
CA THR A 16 0.50 4.93 0.17
C THR A 16 -0.68 5.88 0.43
N GLY A 17 -0.59 7.16 0.06
CA GLY A 17 -1.66 8.13 0.22
C GLY A 17 -1.34 9.17 1.29
N ASP A 18 -2.34 10.01 1.62
CA ASP A 18 -2.18 11.07 2.62
C ASP A 18 -1.01 12.03 2.34
N ASN A 19 -0.87 12.40 1.06
CA ASN A 19 0.26 13.22 0.61
C ASN A 19 0.13 14.71 1.02
N PHE A 20 -1.10 15.19 1.22
CA PHE A 20 -1.40 16.61 1.45
C PHE A 20 -2.45 16.76 2.54
N TYR A 21 -2.03 17.27 3.69
CA TYR A 21 -2.88 17.52 4.86
C TYR A 21 -3.18 19.02 5.03
N ASP A 22 -4.31 19.41 5.63
CA ASP A 22 -5.37 18.56 6.23
C ASP A 22 -6.56 18.29 5.28
N SER A 23 -6.62 18.98 4.14
CA SER A 23 -7.78 18.93 3.21
C SER A 23 -7.38 18.71 1.74
N GLY A 24 -6.19 18.16 1.49
CA GLY A 24 -5.68 17.96 0.14
C GLY A 24 -5.29 19.26 -0.56
N LEU A 25 -5.18 19.20 -1.88
CA LEU A 25 -4.91 20.35 -2.74
C LEU A 25 -6.21 20.97 -3.25
N THR A 26 -6.22 22.29 -3.38
CA THR A 26 -7.37 23.08 -3.88
C THR A 26 -7.32 23.33 -5.40
N GLY A 27 -6.20 23.03 -6.05
CA GLY A 27 -6.02 23.21 -7.48
C GLY A 27 -4.59 22.88 -7.96
N ILE A 28 -4.33 23.07 -9.25
CA ILE A 28 -3.03 22.77 -9.87
C ILE A 28 -1.91 23.74 -9.46
N ASP A 29 -2.26 24.91 -8.94
CA ASP A 29 -1.32 25.95 -8.48
C ASP A 29 -1.23 26.01 -6.95
N ASP A 30 -1.71 24.98 -6.25
CA ASP A 30 -1.71 24.94 -4.79
C ASP A 30 -0.27 24.76 -4.28
N THR A 31 0.20 25.73 -3.48
CA THR A 31 1.57 25.75 -2.95
C THR A 31 1.87 24.58 -2.02
N ALA A 32 0.85 23.94 -1.43
CA ALA A 32 1.02 22.74 -0.62
C ALA A 32 1.64 21.58 -1.44
N PHE A 33 1.51 21.59 -2.76
CA PHE A 33 2.20 20.65 -3.63
C PHE A 33 3.72 20.77 -3.51
N ASP A 34 4.24 22.00 -3.54
CA ASP A 34 5.67 22.23 -3.46
C ASP A 34 6.22 21.94 -2.06
N ASP A 35 5.48 22.32 -1.03
CA ASP A 35 5.90 22.18 0.35
C ASP A 35 5.89 20.71 0.83
N SER A 36 4.91 19.92 0.38
CA SER A 36 4.73 18.53 0.83
C SER A 36 5.21 17.47 -0.16
N PHE A 37 5.57 17.86 -1.40
CA PHE A 37 6.02 16.91 -2.42
C PHE A 37 7.31 17.37 -3.10
N THR A 38 7.28 18.44 -3.89
CA THR A 38 8.40 18.84 -4.76
C THR A 38 9.69 19.09 -3.97
N LYS A 39 9.61 19.76 -2.81
CA LYS A 39 10.80 20.07 -1.98
C LYS A 39 11.31 18.88 -1.16
N ILE A 40 10.47 17.86 -0.94
CA ILE A 40 10.80 16.69 -0.10
C ILE A 40 11.48 15.60 -0.94
N TYR A 41 11.01 15.36 -2.16
CA TYR A 41 11.51 14.30 -3.06
C TYR A 41 12.50 14.81 -4.11
N THR A 42 13.47 15.65 -3.70
CA THR A 42 14.41 16.32 -4.63
C THR A 42 15.64 15.49 -5.02
N SER A 43 15.88 14.34 -4.38
CA SER A 43 17.07 13.54 -4.65
C SER A 43 17.04 12.91 -6.04
N SER A 44 18.09 13.11 -6.84
CA SER A 44 18.22 12.56 -8.20
C SER A 44 18.14 11.03 -8.23
N SER A 45 18.42 10.35 -7.11
CA SER A 45 18.26 8.91 -6.96
C SER A 45 16.81 8.41 -7.10
N LEU A 46 15.81 9.30 -7.08
CA LEU A 46 14.39 8.96 -7.11
C LEU A 46 13.76 8.96 -8.53
N HIS A 47 14.54 9.28 -9.57
CA HIS A 47 14.05 9.47 -10.95
C HIS A 47 14.67 8.45 -11.92
N LYS A 48 14.00 7.31 -12.20
CA LYS A 48 14.46 6.29 -13.16
C LYS A 48 13.34 5.68 -14.04
N GLN A 49 13.75 4.99 -15.11
CA GLN A 49 12.90 4.29 -16.11
C GLN A 49 12.83 2.78 -15.83
N TRP A 50 11.74 2.13 -16.27
CA TRP A 50 11.24 0.85 -15.74
C TRP A 50 11.18 -0.29 -16.77
N TYR A 51 11.37 -1.53 -16.33
CA TYR A 51 11.21 -2.75 -17.13
C TYR A 51 10.41 -3.81 -16.34
N SER A 52 9.24 -4.20 -16.83
CA SER A 52 8.28 -5.08 -16.12
C SER A 52 8.29 -6.52 -16.65
N GLU A 53 8.96 -7.42 -15.92
CA GLU A 53 8.69 -8.88 -15.99
C GLU A 53 8.76 -9.54 -14.60
N VAL A 54 9.39 -8.90 -13.61
CA VAL A 54 9.61 -9.47 -12.26
C VAL A 54 8.40 -9.27 -11.33
N ALA A 55 7.84 -8.07 -11.33
CA ALA A 55 6.77 -7.68 -10.41
C ALA A 55 5.79 -6.72 -11.06
N GLU A 56 4.53 -6.81 -10.66
CA GLU A 56 3.48 -5.85 -11.00
C GLU A 56 2.89 -5.26 -9.72
N PHE A 57 2.69 -3.94 -9.75
CA PHE A 57 2.11 -3.15 -8.68
C PHE A 57 0.69 -2.72 -9.08
N PHE A 58 -0.30 -3.12 -8.28
CA PHE A 58 -1.70 -2.80 -8.49
C PHE A 58 -2.12 -1.73 -7.49
N PHE A 59 -2.32 -0.51 -7.98
CA PHE A 59 -2.76 0.61 -7.15
C PHE A 59 -4.29 0.62 -7.07
N VAL A 60 -4.81 0.54 -5.85
CA VAL A 60 -6.25 0.47 -5.58
C VAL A 60 -6.67 1.70 -4.80
N ASP A 61 -7.57 2.50 -5.37
CA ASP A 61 -8.21 3.58 -4.62
C ASP A 61 -9.16 2.97 -3.58
N THR A 62 -8.72 2.95 -2.33
CA THR A 62 -9.50 2.42 -1.22
C THR A 62 -10.40 3.46 -0.57
N THR A 63 -10.28 4.74 -0.92
CA THR A 63 -11.04 5.84 -0.29
C THR A 63 -12.56 5.69 -0.49
N PRO A 64 -13.07 5.37 -1.70
CA PRO A 64 -14.50 5.17 -1.91
C PRO A 64 -15.09 4.01 -1.09
N PHE A 65 -14.29 3.10 -0.52
CA PHE A 65 -14.81 1.98 0.27
C PHE A 65 -15.28 2.40 1.66
N VAL A 66 -14.70 3.45 2.24
CA VAL A 66 -14.96 3.84 3.64
C VAL A 66 -16.32 4.54 3.76
N ASP A 67 -17.32 3.86 4.32
CA ASP A 67 -18.69 4.40 4.44
C ASP A 67 -18.75 5.65 5.31
N LYS A 68 -17.86 5.76 6.29
CA LYS A 68 -17.78 6.89 7.21
C LYS A 68 -17.53 8.22 6.48
N TYR A 69 -16.77 8.23 5.39
CA TYR A 69 -16.50 9.45 4.62
C TYR A 69 -17.72 10.00 3.88
N PHE A 70 -18.76 9.19 3.68
CA PHE A 70 -20.01 9.62 3.06
C PHE A 70 -21.10 9.91 4.08
N THR A 71 -21.10 9.17 5.19
CA THR A 71 -22.19 9.21 6.18
C THR A 71 -21.87 10.10 7.38
N GLN A 72 -20.59 10.27 7.72
CA GLN A 72 -20.10 10.99 8.89
C GLN A 72 -18.76 11.69 8.59
N PRO A 73 -18.70 12.60 7.60
CA PRO A 73 -17.44 13.22 7.18
C PRO A 73 -16.85 14.19 8.22
N GLY A 74 -17.61 14.60 9.24
CA GLY A 74 -17.19 15.66 10.15
C GLY A 74 -17.00 16.97 9.39
N ASP A 75 -15.85 17.62 9.60
CA ASP A 75 -15.48 18.88 8.93
C ASP A 75 -14.78 18.67 7.56
N HIS A 76 -14.53 17.41 7.18
CA HIS A 76 -13.86 17.10 5.92
C HIS A 76 -14.79 17.35 4.72
N VAL A 77 -14.25 18.01 3.70
CA VAL A 77 -14.92 18.23 2.41
C VAL A 77 -14.24 17.37 1.35
N TYR A 78 -15.00 16.47 0.75
CA TYR A 78 -14.53 15.56 -0.29
C TYR A 78 -15.23 15.85 -1.62
N ASP A 79 -14.47 15.80 -2.72
CA ASP A 79 -15.05 15.86 -4.07
C ASP A 79 -15.40 14.46 -4.59
N TRP A 80 -16.69 14.12 -4.53
CA TRP A 80 -17.20 12.83 -5.00
C TRP A 80 -17.79 12.85 -6.41
N ARG A 81 -17.69 13.95 -7.15
CA ARG A 81 -18.36 14.10 -8.46
C ARG A 81 -17.93 13.01 -9.45
N GLY A 82 -16.67 12.59 -9.41
CA GLY A 82 -16.08 11.59 -10.31
C GLY A 82 -16.46 10.14 -10.02
N ILE A 83 -17.06 9.85 -8.86
CA ILE A 83 -17.34 8.46 -8.44
C ILE A 83 -18.83 8.14 -8.34
N HIS A 84 -19.71 9.06 -8.74
CA HIS A 84 -21.15 8.84 -8.66
C HIS A 84 -21.69 8.07 -9.89
N PRO A 85 -22.52 7.02 -9.71
CA PRO A 85 -22.95 6.42 -8.45
C PRO A 85 -21.86 5.57 -7.78
N ARG A 86 -21.60 5.82 -6.48
CA ARG A 86 -20.53 5.18 -5.69
C ARG A 86 -20.51 3.65 -5.81
N LYS A 87 -21.69 3.02 -5.78
CA LYS A 87 -21.84 1.57 -5.91
C LYS A 87 -21.31 1.03 -7.25
N ASN A 88 -21.57 1.75 -8.34
CA ASN A 88 -21.10 1.35 -9.67
C ASN A 88 -19.59 1.54 -9.77
N TYR A 89 -19.07 2.64 -9.23
CA TYR A 89 -17.62 2.89 -9.16
C TYR A 89 -16.90 1.76 -8.43
N ILE A 90 -17.31 1.43 -7.20
CA ILE A 90 -16.71 0.34 -6.42
C ILE A 90 -16.85 -1.00 -7.15
N SER A 91 -18.02 -1.29 -7.72
CA SER A 91 -18.22 -2.55 -8.45
C SER A 91 -17.34 -2.67 -9.68
N ASN A 92 -17.05 -1.58 -10.39
CA ASN A 92 -16.18 -1.60 -11.56
C ASN A 92 -14.72 -1.71 -11.11
N LEU A 93 -14.30 -0.93 -10.10
CA LEU A 93 -12.96 -1.03 -9.52
C LEU A 93 -12.63 -2.47 -9.10
N LEU A 94 -13.55 -3.14 -8.40
CA LEU A 94 -13.34 -4.53 -7.96
C LEU A 94 -13.21 -5.50 -9.15
N LYS A 95 -13.96 -5.29 -10.23
CA LYS A 95 -13.83 -6.10 -11.45
C LYS A 95 -12.51 -5.85 -12.16
N ASP A 96 -12.09 -4.59 -12.24
CA ASP A 96 -10.86 -4.20 -12.92
C ASP A 96 -9.64 -4.75 -12.17
N VAL A 97 -9.64 -4.67 -10.83
CA VAL A 97 -8.59 -5.26 -9.99
C VAL A 97 -8.56 -6.79 -10.11
N ASP A 98 -9.72 -7.46 -10.03
CA ASP A 98 -9.80 -8.91 -10.19
C ASP A 98 -9.31 -9.36 -11.57
N LEU A 99 -9.70 -8.66 -12.64
CA LEU A 99 -9.28 -8.95 -14.00
C LEU A 99 -7.77 -8.74 -14.17
N ALA A 100 -7.24 -7.58 -13.76
CA ALA A 100 -5.82 -7.27 -13.87
C ALA A 100 -4.96 -8.28 -13.09
N LEU A 101 -5.39 -8.68 -11.90
CA LEU A 101 -4.70 -9.71 -11.12
C LEU A 101 -4.74 -11.09 -11.78
N ARG A 102 -5.85 -11.47 -12.44
CA ARG A 102 -5.95 -12.75 -13.18
C ARG A 102 -5.10 -12.78 -14.43
N GLU A 103 -5.06 -11.69 -15.17
CA GLU A 103 -4.31 -11.59 -16.43
C GLU A 103 -2.81 -11.41 -16.21
N SER A 104 -2.42 -10.95 -15.01
CA SER A 104 -1.03 -10.80 -14.61
C SER A 104 -0.28 -12.13 -14.58
N ASN A 105 0.78 -12.19 -15.38
CA ASN A 105 1.79 -13.26 -15.36
C ASN A 105 3.00 -12.89 -14.49
N ALA A 106 2.97 -11.75 -13.78
CA ALA A 106 4.06 -11.31 -12.95
C ALA A 106 4.33 -12.31 -11.83
N LYS A 107 5.62 -12.56 -11.57
CA LYS A 107 6.02 -13.48 -10.51
C LYS A 107 5.67 -12.93 -9.13
N TRP A 108 5.78 -11.61 -8.94
CA TRP A 108 5.38 -10.93 -7.73
C TRP A 108 4.19 -10.00 -7.99
N LYS A 109 3.08 -10.21 -7.27
CA LYS A 109 1.88 -9.36 -7.35
C LYS A 109 1.76 -8.57 -6.06
N ILE A 110 2.02 -7.26 -6.14
CA ILE A 110 2.02 -6.35 -4.99
C ILE A 110 0.86 -5.40 -5.15
N VAL A 111 -0.04 -5.35 -4.17
CA VAL A 111 -1.18 -4.45 -4.17
C VAL A 111 -0.91 -3.30 -3.21
N VAL A 112 -1.17 -2.08 -3.66
CA VAL A 112 -0.97 -0.86 -2.88
C VAL A 112 -2.29 -0.15 -2.73
N GLY A 113 -2.67 0.19 -1.50
CA GLY A 113 -3.83 1.00 -1.18
C GLY A 113 -3.57 1.89 0.03
N HIS A 114 -4.45 2.84 0.33
CA HIS A 114 -4.23 3.71 1.48
C HIS A 114 -4.65 3.07 2.80
N HIS A 115 -5.87 2.52 2.80
CA HIS A 115 -6.57 2.03 3.98
C HIS A 115 -6.20 0.60 4.35
N THR A 116 -6.37 0.27 5.63
CA THR A 116 -5.99 -0.99 6.26
C THR A 116 -6.94 -2.13 5.89
N ILE A 117 -6.38 -3.24 5.40
CA ILE A 117 -7.07 -4.53 5.43
C ILE A 117 -6.86 -5.22 6.79
N ARG A 118 -5.68 -5.01 7.39
CA ARG A 118 -5.25 -5.52 8.68
C ARG A 118 -4.50 -4.44 9.44
N SER A 119 -4.91 -4.15 10.69
CA SER A 119 -4.18 -3.25 11.59
C SER A 119 -4.42 -3.56 13.07
N ALA A 120 -3.34 -3.48 13.88
CA ALA A 120 -3.42 -3.63 15.32
C ALA A 120 -3.63 -2.32 16.11
N VAL A 121 -3.86 -1.18 15.45
CA VAL A 121 -4.04 0.12 16.12
C VAL A 121 -5.45 0.68 15.94
N GLN A 122 -5.64 1.95 16.33
CA GLN A 122 -6.95 2.58 16.54
C GLN A 122 -7.86 2.58 15.30
N HIS A 123 -7.32 2.76 14.09
CA HIS A 123 -8.16 2.69 12.88
C HIS A 123 -8.67 1.27 12.63
N GLY A 124 -7.90 0.26 13.05
CA GLY A 124 -8.24 -1.15 12.93
C GLY A 124 -8.42 -1.57 11.47
N ASP A 125 -9.14 -2.66 11.25
CA ASP A 125 -9.44 -3.15 9.91
C ASP A 125 -10.57 -2.34 9.26
N THR A 126 -10.38 -1.94 7.99
CA THR A 126 -11.47 -1.35 7.20
C THR A 126 -12.45 -2.45 6.78
N ALA A 127 -13.58 -2.52 7.46
CA ALA A 127 -14.57 -3.60 7.31
C ALA A 127 -15.05 -3.78 5.86
N GLU A 128 -15.21 -2.69 5.11
CA GLU A 128 -15.62 -2.69 3.72
C GLU A 128 -14.57 -3.32 2.81
N LEU A 129 -13.27 -3.08 3.07
CA LEU A 129 -12.17 -3.72 2.35
C LEU A 129 -12.05 -5.20 2.69
N VAL A 130 -12.16 -5.55 3.98
CA VAL A 130 -12.16 -6.95 4.43
C VAL A 130 -13.30 -7.74 3.78
N LYS A 131 -14.46 -7.11 3.59
CA LYS A 131 -15.63 -7.75 2.98
C LYS A 131 -15.56 -7.82 1.45
N GLN A 132 -15.05 -6.79 0.79
CA GLN A 132 -15.19 -6.63 -0.67
C GLN A 132 -13.89 -6.86 -1.43
N LEU A 133 -12.75 -6.36 -0.93
CA LEU A 133 -11.47 -6.42 -1.64
C LEU A 133 -10.65 -7.65 -1.24
N LEU A 134 -10.53 -7.94 0.07
CA LEU A 134 -9.73 -9.06 0.57
C LEU A 134 -10.05 -10.42 -0.10
N PRO A 135 -11.32 -10.78 -0.37
CA PRO A 135 -11.63 -12.02 -1.08
C PRO A 135 -11.02 -12.09 -2.48
N ILE A 136 -10.98 -10.97 -3.21
CA ILE A 136 -10.36 -10.89 -4.55
C ILE A 136 -8.85 -11.05 -4.44
N LEU A 137 -8.23 -10.38 -3.47
CA LEU A 137 -6.79 -10.46 -3.24
C LEU A 137 -6.36 -11.90 -2.90
N GLN A 138 -7.13 -12.59 -2.05
CA GLN A 138 -6.89 -13.97 -1.67
C GLN A 138 -7.14 -14.95 -2.82
N ALA A 139 -8.20 -14.75 -3.61
CA ALA A 139 -8.53 -15.58 -4.76
C ALA A 139 -7.48 -15.49 -5.88
N ASN A 140 -6.77 -14.36 -5.96
CA ASN A 140 -5.72 -14.13 -6.94
C ASN A 140 -4.30 -14.35 -6.40
N ASN A 141 -4.16 -14.87 -5.17
CA ASN A 141 -2.88 -15.23 -4.55
C ASN A 141 -1.83 -14.10 -4.63
N ILE A 142 -2.22 -12.88 -4.27
CA ILE A 142 -1.25 -11.78 -4.17
C ILE A 142 -0.16 -12.09 -3.13
N ASP A 143 0.99 -11.44 -3.26
CA ASP A 143 2.11 -11.65 -2.35
C ASP A 143 2.08 -10.70 -1.17
N ILE A 144 1.81 -9.41 -1.44
CA ILE A 144 1.93 -8.34 -0.45
C ILE A 144 0.82 -7.32 -0.70
N PHE A 145 0.15 -6.91 0.37
CA PHE A 145 -0.66 -5.70 0.41
C PHE A 145 0.10 -4.65 1.22
N ILE A 146 0.35 -3.48 0.64
CA ILE A 146 1.06 -2.36 1.28
C ILE A 146 0.07 -1.22 1.47
N ASN A 147 -0.01 -0.69 2.69
CA ASN A 147 -0.87 0.44 3.01
C ASN A 147 -0.27 1.40 4.03
N GLY A 148 -0.88 2.58 4.13
CA GLY A 148 -0.62 3.59 5.16
C GLY A 148 -1.81 3.70 6.10
N HIS A 149 -2.34 4.92 6.25
CA HIS A 149 -3.47 5.30 7.11
C HIS A 149 -3.16 5.28 8.61
N ASP A 150 -2.60 4.18 9.10
CA ASP A 150 -2.10 4.15 10.47
C ASP A 150 -0.76 4.85 10.57
N HIS A 151 -0.62 5.72 11.57
CA HIS A 151 0.60 6.49 11.81
C HIS A 151 1.66 5.67 12.58
N CYS A 152 1.92 4.44 12.13
CA CYS A 152 2.91 3.53 12.71
C CYS A 152 3.45 2.56 11.64
N LEU A 153 4.52 1.82 11.96
CA LEU A 153 5.03 0.74 11.08
C LEU A 153 4.58 -0.62 11.59
N GLN A 154 4.00 -1.42 10.69
CA GLN A 154 3.52 -2.76 11.00
C GLN A 154 3.98 -3.77 9.93
N HIS A 155 4.28 -4.99 10.38
CA HIS A 155 4.37 -6.16 9.51
C HIS A 155 3.50 -7.26 10.10
N ILE A 156 2.42 -7.57 9.37
CA ILE A 156 1.44 -8.58 9.77
C ILE A 156 1.50 -9.71 8.76
N SER A 157 1.90 -10.90 9.20
CA SER A 157 1.81 -12.11 8.38
C SER A 157 0.48 -12.79 8.67
N SER A 158 -0.49 -12.65 7.76
CA SER A 158 -1.73 -13.41 7.87
C SER A 158 -1.48 -14.85 7.41
N ILE A 159 -1.52 -15.80 8.35
CA ILE A 159 -1.51 -17.24 8.02
C ILE A 159 -2.94 -17.69 7.67
N ASP A 160 -3.97 -17.02 8.19
CA ASP A 160 -5.37 -17.39 7.97
C ASP A 160 -6.03 -16.59 6.85
N ARG A 161 -6.37 -17.31 5.78
CA ARG A 161 -7.25 -16.88 4.68
C ARG A 161 -8.72 -16.68 5.10
N GLY A 162 -8.99 -16.49 6.39
CA GLY A 162 -10.32 -16.44 6.98
C GLY A 162 -10.58 -15.12 7.72
N VAL A 163 -11.85 -14.72 7.74
CA VAL A 163 -12.36 -13.62 8.57
C VAL A 163 -12.47 -14.13 10.01
N VAL A 164 -11.35 -14.28 10.72
CA VAL A 164 -11.38 -14.64 12.15
C VAL A 164 -11.24 -13.36 12.96
N ASN A 165 -12.28 -13.01 13.71
CA ASN A 165 -12.42 -11.81 14.55
C ASN A 165 -11.48 -11.77 15.78
N ARG A 166 -10.33 -12.44 15.75
CA ARG A 166 -9.39 -12.42 16.86
C ARG A 166 -7.96 -12.55 16.34
N TRP A 167 -7.22 -11.44 16.43
CA TRP A 167 -5.78 -11.40 16.24
C TRP A 167 -5.11 -12.54 16.99
N LYS A 168 -4.33 -13.35 16.28
CA LYS A 168 -3.38 -14.26 16.92
C LYS A 168 -2.10 -13.46 17.12
N GLU A 169 -1.56 -13.42 18.34
CA GLU A 169 -0.29 -12.74 18.66
C GLU A 169 0.85 -13.15 17.71
N GLU A 170 0.78 -14.36 17.18
CA GLU A 170 1.73 -14.94 16.23
C GLU A 170 1.72 -14.27 14.84
N GLU A 171 0.68 -13.52 14.46
CA GLU A 171 0.57 -12.86 13.15
C GLU A 171 1.32 -11.53 13.10
N MET A 172 1.49 -10.86 14.24
CA MET A 172 2.22 -9.60 14.33
C MET A 172 3.74 -9.87 14.35
N LYS A 173 4.45 -9.40 13.33
CA LYS A 173 5.91 -9.59 13.19
C LYS A 173 6.71 -8.32 13.49
N LEU A 174 6.09 -7.16 13.34
CA LEU A 174 6.62 -5.86 13.76
C LEU A 174 5.47 -4.96 14.15
N TYR A 175 5.61 -4.29 15.30
CA TYR A 175 4.85 -3.09 15.64
C TYR A 175 5.84 -2.01 16.11
N TYR A 176 5.79 -0.83 15.49
CA TYR A 176 6.60 0.32 15.88
C TYR A 176 5.77 1.60 15.82
N ASP A 177 5.47 2.13 17.00
CA ASP A 177 4.74 3.39 17.22
C ASP A 177 5.68 4.58 17.08
N GLY A 178 6.08 4.84 15.84
CA GLY A 178 7.03 5.89 15.49
C GLY A 178 7.09 6.13 13.99
N GLN A 179 7.81 7.18 13.62
CA GLN A 179 7.95 7.62 12.24
C GLN A 179 9.05 6.81 11.52
N GLY A 180 8.86 6.54 10.24
CA GLY A 180 9.83 5.78 9.46
C GLY A 180 9.37 5.47 8.05
N PHE A 181 10.06 4.53 7.41
CA PHE A 181 9.80 4.13 6.03
C PHE A 181 10.27 2.70 5.79
N MET A 182 9.91 2.11 4.66
CA MET A 182 10.36 0.79 4.25
C MET A 182 11.04 0.81 2.88
N SER A 183 11.98 -0.10 2.66
CA SER A 183 12.52 -0.42 1.34
C SER A 183 12.06 -1.81 0.91
N VAL A 184 11.75 -1.98 -0.37
CA VAL A 184 11.49 -3.28 -0.99
C VAL A 184 12.53 -3.50 -2.09
N GLN A 185 13.27 -4.59 -2.00
CA GLN A 185 14.16 -5.05 -3.05
C GLN A 185 13.60 -6.34 -3.62
N LEU A 186 13.55 -6.42 -4.95
CA LEU A 186 12.96 -7.54 -5.68
C LEU A 186 14.02 -8.12 -6.60
N THR A 187 14.16 -9.44 -6.56
CA THR A 187 14.81 -10.22 -7.61
C THR A 187 13.73 -11.06 -8.30
N GLN A 188 14.12 -11.78 -9.35
CA GLN A 188 13.21 -12.73 -10.00
C GLN A 188 12.62 -13.73 -9.00
N ASN A 189 13.36 -14.09 -7.93
CA ASN A 189 12.97 -15.18 -7.03
C ASN A 189 12.82 -14.77 -5.58
N GLU A 190 13.20 -13.55 -5.20
CA GLU A 190 13.25 -13.13 -3.81
C GLU A 190 12.65 -11.73 -3.62
N ILE A 191 11.97 -11.54 -2.50
CA ILE A 191 11.62 -10.22 -1.96
C ILE A 191 12.41 -10.02 -0.68
N TYR A 192 13.02 -8.84 -0.54
CA TYR A 192 13.66 -8.38 0.69
C TYR A 192 13.04 -7.05 1.14
N ILE A 193 12.48 -7.03 2.33
CA ILE A 193 11.84 -5.85 2.94
C ILE A 193 12.60 -5.46 4.19
N VAL A 194 12.88 -4.17 4.32
CA VAL A 194 13.50 -3.58 5.51
C VAL A 194 12.67 -2.40 5.97
N PHE A 195 12.39 -2.36 7.27
CA PHE A 195 11.75 -1.23 7.93
C PHE A 195 12.81 -0.40 8.64
N TYR A 196 12.71 0.92 8.51
CA TYR A 196 13.64 1.88 9.08
C TYR A 196 12.90 2.91 9.92
N ASP A 197 13.55 3.39 10.98
CA ASP A 197 13.15 4.65 11.61
C ASP A 197 13.51 5.85 10.72
N VAL A 198 13.15 7.07 11.16
CA VAL A 198 13.47 8.31 10.42
C VAL A 198 14.97 8.54 10.19
N PHE A 199 15.83 7.98 11.05
CA PHE A 199 17.27 8.14 10.97
C PHE A 199 17.93 7.11 10.04
N GLY A 200 17.16 6.14 9.53
CA GLY A 200 17.67 5.06 8.70
C GLY A 200 18.24 3.88 9.50
N ASN A 201 17.96 3.80 10.81
CA ASN A 201 18.29 2.60 11.58
C ASN A 201 17.29 1.50 11.23
N VAL A 202 17.79 0.28 11.06
CA VAL A 202 16.94 -0.88 10.77
C VAL A 202 16.14 -1.26 12.01
N LEU A 203 14.82 -1.31 11.86
CA LEU A 203 13.87 -1.79 12.87
C LEU A 203 13.50 -3.25 12.66
N HIS A 204 13.34 -3.68 11.41
CA HIS A 204 12.92 -5.03 11.06
C HIS A 204 13.36 -5.41 9.66
N LYS A 205 13.55 -6.72 9.44
CA LYS A 205 13.88 -7.31 8.14
C LYS A 205 12.99 -8.50 7.89
N TRP A 206 12.45 -8.60 6.69
CA TRP A 206 11.69 -9.76 6.24
C TRP A 206 12.08 -10.11 4.81
N ASN A 207 12.11 -11.40 4.51
CA ASN A 207 12.37 -11.88 3.16
C ASN A 207 11.58 -13.15 2.89
N THR A 208 11.31 -13.39 1.61
CA THR A 208 10.69 -14.62 1.13
C THR A 208 11.20 -14.93 -0.28
N SER A 209 11.02 -16.18 -0.70
CA SER A 209 11.43 -16.65 -2.01
C SER A 209 10.36 -17.49 -2.70
N LYS A 210 10.34 -17.46 -4.04
CA LYS A 210 9.53 -18.34 -4.88
C LYS A 210 10.44 -19.23 -5.70
N GLN A 211 10.32 -20.55 -5.50
CA GLN A 211 11.02 -21.56 -6.30
C GLN A 211 10.68 -21.41 -7.78
N LEU A 212 11.64 -21.69 -8.67
CA LEU A 212 11.36 -21.83 -10.10
C LEU A 212 10.58 -23.14 -10.28
N HIS A 213 9.32 -23.05 -10.70
CA HIS A 213 8.71 -24.21 -11.33
C HIS A 213 9.47 -24.45 -12.64
N GLY A 214 10.22 -25.54 -12.71
CA GLY A 214 10.79 -26.01 -13.96
C GLY A 214 9.67 -26.24 -14.99
N PRO A 215 9.96 -26.13 -16.30
CA PRO A 215 8.94 -26.34 -17.32
C PRO A 215 8.31 -27.73 -17.12
N SER A 216 6.99 -27.74 -16.96
CA SER A 216 6.14 -28.93 -16.99
C SER A 216 6.14 -29.58 -18.36
#